data_AF-A0A224YMY0-F1
#
_entry.id   AF-A0A224YMY0-F1
#
_cell.length_a   1.000
_cell.length_b   1.000
_cell.length_c   1.000
_cell.angle_alpha   90.00
_cell.angle_beta   90.00
_cell.angle_gamma   90.00
#
_symmetry.space_group_name_H-M   'P 1'
#
loop_
_entity.id
_entity.type
_entity.pdbx_description
1 polymer ?
#
loop_
_entity_poly.entity_id
_entity_poly.type
_entity_poly.pdbx_seq_one_letter_code
_entity_poly.pdbx_strand_id
1 'polypeptide(L)'
;MRSLNQSDQKGVRHYNFKVTAKDSVHFVDEPVATVPALNYTIKNAVKYEYRKDGTTYTDPVIFTDGEMCDLFNVPRVSPQDGCELWVKSEYKDNVPPCCSFIYDLLCDVEKSYNIYDQKKCRQVVKSLETESG
;
A
#
# COMPACT_ATOMS: atom_id res chain seq x y z
N MET A 1 -1.70 2.72 -10.86
CA MET A 1 -0.87 1.57 -11.25
C MET A 1 -0.46 1.75 -12.69
N ARG A 2 0.83 1.67 -13.02
CA ARG A 2 1.31 1.79 -14.41
C ARG A 2 1.69 0.40 -14.91
N SER A 3 1.55 0.18 -16.22
CA SER A 3 2.03 -1.04 -16.90
C SER A 3 1.49 -2.34 -16.28
N LEU A 4 0.18 -2.38 -16.01
CA LEU A 4 -0.50 -3.59 -15.55
C LEU A 4 -0.53 -4.65 -16.65
N ASN A 5 0.01 -5.82 -16.36
CA ASN A 5 -0.15 -7.01 -17.18
C ASN A 5 -0.98 -8.02 -16.37
N GLN A 6 -2.27 -8.11 -16.73
CA GLN A 6 -3.22 -8.94 -16.00
C GLN A 6 -3.00 -10.43 -16.20
N SER A 7 -2.56 -10.87 -17.39
CA SER A 7 -2.29 -12.29 -17.66
C SER A 7 -1.11 -12.81 -16.84
N ASP A 8 -0.07 -11.98 -16.70
CA ASP A 8 1.11 -12.32 -15.91
C ASP A 8 0.93 -11.99 -14.42
N GLN A 9 -0.17 -11.30 -14.08
CA GLN A 9 -0.48 -10.76 -12.76
C GLN A 9 0.70 -9.98 -12.16
N LYS A 10 1.28 -9.12 -13.02
CA LYS A 10 2.41 -8.24 -12.74
C LYS A 10 2.02 -6.80 -13.03
N GLY A 11 2.74 -5.87 -12.43
CA GLY A 11 2.58 -4.45 -12.75
C GLY A 11 3.67 -3.60 -12.15
N VAL A 12 3.50 -2.28 -12.25
CA VAL A 12 4.32 -1.30 -11.54
C VAL A 12 3.44 -0.52 -10.58
N ARG A 13 3.75 -0.66 -9.29
CA ARG A 13 3.22 0.17 -8.21
C ARG A 13 3.98 1.49 -8.24
N HIS A 14 3.30 2.54 -8.70
CA HIS A 14 3.80 3.90 -8.71
C HIS A 14 3.17 4.66 -7.54
N TYR A 15 3.97 5.27 -6.68
CA TYR A 15 3.48 6.10 -5.59
C TYR A 15 4.38 7.30 -5.30
N ASN A 16 3.73 8.42 -4.99
CA ASN A 16 4.35 9.64 -4.51
C ASN A 16 4.33 9.66 -2.99
N PHE A 17 5.42 10.09 -2.37
CA PHE A 17 5.54 10.17 -0.92
C PHE A 17 6.43 11.33 -0.49
N LYS A 18 6.30 11.70 0.78
CA LYS A 18 7.14 12.70 1.44
C LYS A 18 7.58 12.13 2.78
N VAL A 19 8.85 12.33 3.13
CA VAL A 19 9.39 11.96 4.44
C VAL A 19 9.53 13.22 5.28
N THR A 20 9.19 13.19 6.57
CA THR A 20 9.21 14.37 7.44
C THR A 20 10.55 15.12 7.44
N ALA A 21 11.65 14.39 7.31
CA ALA A 21 13.01 14.96 7.28
C ALA A 21 13.37 15.69 5.98
N LYS A 22 12.57 15.56 4.91
CA LYS A 22 12.81 16.20 3.61
C LYS A 22 11.54 16.91 3.14
N ASP A 23 11.66 18.20 2.82
CA ASP A 23 10.49 18.97 2.39
C ASP A 23 10.08 18.70 0.92
N SER A 24 10.77 17.79 0.23
CA SER A 24 10.52 17.41 -1.16
C SER A 24 9.60 16.20 -1.32
N VAL A 25 8.75 16.25 -2.34
CA VAL A 25 8.01 15.08 -2.82
C VAL A 25 8.94 14.18 -3.62
N HIS A 26 8.86 12.88 -3.38
CA HIS A 26 9.58 11.83 -4.08
C HIS A 26 8.58 10.85 -4.69
N PHE A 27 9.04 10.07 -5.67
CA PHE A 27 8.26 9.00 -6.27
C PHE A 27 9.08 7.71 -6.32
N VAL A 28 8.39 6.58 -6.29
CA VAL A 28 8.97 5.25 -6.52
C VAL A 28 8.11 4.52 -7.54
N ASP A 29 8.80 3.92 -8.51
CA ASP A 29 8.26 2.87 -9.37
C ASP A 29 8.79 1.52 -8.90
N GLU A 30 7.87 0.68 -8.45
CA GLU A 30 8.17 -0.61 -7.87
C GLU A 30 7.53 -1.73 -8.70
N PRO A 31 8.33 -2.62 -9.32
CA PRO A 31 7.80 -3.81 -9.96
C PRO A 31 7.11 -4.70 -8.92
N VAL A 32 5.89 -5.10 -9.22
CA VAL A 32 5.09 -5.96 -8.36
C VAL A 32 4.60 -7.20 -9.09
N ALA A 33 4.43 -8.30 -8.36
CA ALA A 33 3.84 -9.53 -8.84
C ALA A 33 2.96 -10.15 -7.76
N THR A 34 1.86 -10.77 -8.15
CA THR A 34 1.06 -11.57 -7.22
C THR A 34 1.68 -12.95 -7.02
N VAL A 35 1.76 -13.40 -5.77
CA VAL A 35 2.35 -14.68 -5.38
C VAL A 35 1.50 -15.36 -4.29
N PRO A 36 1.56 -16.70 -4.17
CA PRO A 36 1.05 -17.37 -2.97
C PRO A 36 1.98 -17.10 -1.78
N ALA A 37 1.41 -16.96 -0.59
CA ALA A 37 2.11 -16.81 0.68
C ALA A 37 1.38 -17.58 1.79
N LEU A 38 2.08 -17.85 2.90
CA LEU A 38 1.51 -18.52 4.10
C LEU A 38 0.86 -19.88 3.79
N ASN A 39 1.49 -20.67 2.91
CA ASN A 39 1.03 -21.99 2.45
C ASN A 39 -0.30 -22.01 1.67
N TYR A 40 -0.79 -20.85 1.22
CA TYR A 40 -1.91 -20.81 0.30
C TYR A 40 -1.50 -21.34 -1.08
N THR A 41 -2.41 -22.03 -1.75
CA THR A 41 -2.23 -22.46 -3.16
C THR A 41 -2.69 -21.38 -4.13
N ILE A 42 -3.60 -20.50 -3.69
CA ILE A 42 -4.04 -19.32 -4.41
C ILE A 42 -3.12 -18.13 -4.11
N LYS A 43 -2.99 -17.23 -5.06
CA LYS A 43 -2.20 -16.01 -4.88
C LYS A 43 -2.94 -15.05 -3.97
N ASN A 44 -2.32 -14.70 -2.86
CA ASN A 44 -2.88 -13.88 -1.80
C ASN A 44 -1.89 -12.83 -1.28
N ALA A 45 -0.80 -12.56 -2.01
CA ALA A 45 0.22 -11.62 -1.59
C ALA A 45 0.79 -10.83 -2.76
N VAL A 46 1.31 -9.65 -2.45
CA VAL A 46 2.04 -8.79 -3.40
C VAL A 46 3.53 -8.88 -3.09
N LYS A 47 4.30 -9.43 -4.02
CA LYS A 47 5.76 -9.43 -3.99
C LYS A 47 6.29 -8.21 -4.72
N TYR A 48 7.29 -7.54 -4.15
CA TYR A 48 7.87 -6.32 -4.70
C TYR A 48 9.35 -6.18 -4.36
N GLU A 49 10.08 -5.36 -5.12
CA GLU A 49 11.49 -5.03 -4.86
C GLU A 49 11.59 -3.68 -4.15
N TYR A 50 12.01 -3.69 -2.89
CA TYR A 50 12.09 -2.48 -2.08
C TYR A 50 13.34 -1.68 -2.44
N ARG A 51 13.18 -0.38 -2.70
CA ARG A 51 14.27 0.58 -2.95
C ARG A 51 15.23 0.25 -4.11
N LYS A 52 14.88 -0.71 -4.97
CA LYS A 52 15.70 -1.14 -6.14
C LYS A 52 17.12 -1.59 -5.76
N ASP A 53 17.31 -2.11 -4.55
CA ASP A 53 18.60 -2.66 -4.09
C ASP A 53 18.69 -4.18 -4.30
N GLY A 54 17.72 -4.77 -5.01
CA GLY A 54 17.59 -6.22 -5.21
C GLY A 54 16.86 -6.95 -4.09
N THR A 55 16.57 -6.31 -2.95
CA THR A 55 15.85 -6.94 -1.84
C THR A 55 14.37 -7.01 -2.14
N THR A 56 13.81 -8.22 -2.13
CA THR A 56 12.37 -8.42 -2.34
C THR A 56 11.63 -8.70 -1.05
N TYR A 57 10.45 -8.12 -0.91
CA TYR A 57 9.52 -8.39 0.18
C TYR A 57 8.20 -8.93 -0.38
N THR A 58 7.40 -9.51 0.50
CA THR A 58 6.09 -10.06 0.16
C THR A 58 5.13 -9.67 1.26
N ASP A 59 4.08 -8.94 0.88
CA ASP A 59 3.04 -8.47 1.77
C ASP A 59 1.77 -9.30 1.50
N PRO A 60 1.40 -10.22 2.41
CA PRO A 60 0.12 -10.93 2.32
C PRO A 60 -1.07 -9.97 2.43
N VAL A 61 -2.10 -10.22 1.64
CA VAL A 61 -3.40 -9.56 1.76
C VAL A 61 -4.16 -10.24 2.89
N ILE A 62 -4.46 -9.49 3.95
CA ILE A 62 -5.32 -9.92 5.05
C ILE A 62 -6.79 -9.82 4.61
N PHE A 63 -7.14 -8.70 4.01
CA PHE A 63 -8.50 -8.40 3.55
C PHE A 63 -8.46 -7.47 2.34
N THR A 64 -9.38 -7.66 1.42
CA THR A 64 -9.68 -6.72 0.35
C THR A 64 -11.14 -6.89 -0.03
N ASP A 65 -11.82 -5.79 -0.33
CA ASP A 65 -13.15 -5.82 -0.93
C ASP A 65 -13.10 -5.70 -2.46
N GLY A 66 -11.90 -5.53 -3.02
CA GLY A 66 -11.65 -5.36 -4.45
C GLY A 66 -12.06 -3.99 -5.01
N GLU A 67 -12.59 -3.08 -4.19
CA GLU A 67 -13.17 -1.82 -4.64
C GLU A 67 -12.70 -0.60 -3.86
N MET A 68 -12.70 -0.65 -2.53
CA MET A 68 -12.50 0.51 -1.68
C MET A 68 -11.18 0.45 -0.91
N CYS A 69 -10.78 -0.72 -0.42
CA CYS A 69 -9.58 -0.85 0.39
C CYS A 69 -8.90 -2.22 0.33
N ASP A 70 -7.61 -2.20 0.64
CA ASP A 70 -6.77 -3.36 0.81
C ASP A 70 -6.06 -3.28 2.16
N LEU A 71 -6.11 -4.36 2.93
CA LEU A 71 -5.39 -4.51 4.19
C LEU A 71 -4.27 -5.52 4.01
N PHE A 72 -3.04 -5.09 4.20
CA PHE A 72 -1.85 -5.92 4.07
C PHE A 72 -1.21 -6.21 5.42
N ASN A 73 -0.67 -7.41 5.56
CA ASN A 73 0.37 -7.70 6.52
C ASN A 73 1.71 -7.29 5.92
N VAL A 74 2.55 -6.58 6.69
CA VAL A 74 3.82 -6.01 6.22
C VAL A 74 4.96 -6.50 7.13
N PRO A 75 5.45 -7.75 6.94
CA PRO A 75 6.42 -8.39 7.81
C PRO A 75 7.74 -7.62 7.97
N ARG A 76 8.13 -6.83 6.97
CA ARG A 76 9.38 -6.04 7.01
C ARG A 76 9.36 -4.98 8.11
N VAL A 77 8.18 -4.46 8.46
CA VAL A 77 8.02 -3.42 9.49
C VAL A 77 7.97 -4.08 10.84
N SER A 78 7.14 -5.12 10.95
CA SER A 78 7.15 -6.02 12.09
C SER A 78 6.61 -7.40 11.66
N PRO A 79 7.32 -8.50 11.96
CA PRO A 79 6.90 -9.83 11.56
C PRO A 79 5.56 -10.29 12.15
N GLN A 80 5.13 -9.72 13.28
CA GLN A 80 3.94 -10.17 14.00
C GLN A 80 2.73 -9.23 13.84
N ASP A 81 2.95 -7.92 13.87
CA ASP A 81 1.90 -6.90 13.95
C ASP A 81 2.01 -5.81 12.86
N GLY A 82 2.91 -5.96 11.88
CA GLY A 82 3.03 -5.02 10.78
C GLY A 82 1.79 -5.04 9.89
N CYS A 83 1.09 -3.91 9.80
CA CYS A 83 -0.08 -3.74 8.95
C CYS A 83 -0.05 -2.43 8.16
N GLU A 84 -0.59 -2.46 6.94
CA GLU A 84 -0.87 -1.26 6.15
C GLU A 84 -2.29 -1.33 5.59
N LEU A 85 -3.09 -0.30 5.86
CA LEU A 85 -4.40 -0.10 5.24
C LEU A 85 -4.26 0.88 4.07
N TRP A 86 -4.53 0.39 2.86
CA TRP A 86 -4.56 1.18 1.64
C TRP A 86 -6.00 1.44 1.25
N VAL A 87 -6.33 2.70 0.98
CA VAL A 87 -7.70 3.15 0.68
C VAL A 87 -7.69 3.86 -0.67
N LYS A 88 -8.69 3.56 -1.50
CA LYS A 88 -8.84 4.20 -2.81
C LYS A 88 -9.02 5.71 -2.65
N SER A 89 -8.51 6.48 -3.63
CA SER A 89 -8.40 7.94 -3.54
C SER A 89 -9.71 8.66 -3.23
N GLU A 90 -10.84 8.11 -3.68
CA GLU A 90 -12.18 8.67 -3.44
C GLU A 90 -12.66 8.54 -1.98
N TYR A 91 -12.05 7.64 -1.20
CA TYR A 91 -12.38 7.40 0.22
C TYR A 91 -11.24 7.76 1.18
N LYS A 92 -10.10 8.28 0.69
CA LYS A 92 -8.91 8.54 1.54
C LYS A 92 -9.14 9.55 2.67
N ASP A 93 -10.08 10.50 2.48
CA ASP A 93 -10.45 11.51 3.49
C ASP A 93 -11.60 11.03 4.39
N ASN A 94 -12.27 9.93 4.02
CA ASN A 94 -13.37 9.32 4.77
C ASN A 94 -13.34 7.79 4.57
N VAL A 95 -12.46 7.14 5.33
CA VAL A 95 -12.21 5.70 5.21
C VAL A 95 -13.51 4.92 5.46
N PRO A 96 -13.89 3.96 4.59
CA PRO A 96 -15.14 3.23 4.75
C PRO A 96 -15.16 2.46 6.09
N PRO A 97 -16.29 2.44 6.82
CA PRO A 97 -16.37 1.78 8.13
C PRO A 97 -16.00 0.30 8.12
N CYS A 98 -16.25 -0.42 7.01
CA CYS A 98 -15.84 -1.81 6.86
C CYS A 98 -14.32 -1.96 6.90
N CYS A 99 -13.61 -1.08 6.18
CA CYS A 99 -12.16 -1.06 6.10
C CYS A 99 -11.52 -0.72 7.45
N SER A 100 -12.04 0.30 8.14
CA SER A 100 -11.54 0.68 9.46
C SER A 100 -11.84 -0.40 10.51
N PHE A 101 -13.05 -0.98 10.49
CA PHE A 101 -13.41 -2.04 11.42
C PHE A 101 -12.52 -3.28 11.29
N ILE A 102 -12.24 -3.73 10.06
CA ILE A 102 -11.37 -4.88 9.84
C ILE A 102 -9.92 -4.57 10.20
N TYR A 103 -9.44 -3.35 9.93
CA TYR A 103 -8.14 -2.89 10.43
C TYR A 103 -8.09 -2.95 11.96
N ASP A 104 -9.10 -2.40 12.64
CA ASP A 104 -9.15 -2.35 14.10
C ASP A 104 -9.22 -3.73 14.75
N LEU A 105 -9.88 -4.67 14.09
CA LEU A 105 -10.02 -6.04 14.56
C LEU A 105 -8.74 -6.87 14.41
N LEU A 106 -7.96 -6.66 13.36
CA LEU A 106 -6.88 -7.57 12.95
C LEU A 106 -5.47 -7.00 13.14
N CYS A 107 -5.33 -5.70 13.37
CA CYS A 107 -4.04 -5.03 13.50
C CYS A 107 -3.85 -4.39 14.89
N ASP A 108 -2.59 -4.11 15.24
CA ASP A 108 -2.27 -3.43 16.50
C ASP A 108 -2.58 -1.93 16.41
N VAL A 109 -3.84 -1.59 16.73
CA VAL A 109 -4.33 -0.20 16.70
C VAL A 109 -3.64 0.71 17.71
N GLU A 110 -3.13 0.17 18.83
CA GLU A 110 -2.48 0.98 19.86
C GLU A 110 -1.15 1.57 19.36
N LYS A 111 -0.51 0.89 18.42
CA LYS A 111 0.73 1.33 17.77
C LYS A 111 0.50 1.95 16.38
N SER A 112 -0.76 2.13 15.97
CA SER A 112 -1.08 2.67 14.64
C SER A 112 -0.75 4.17 14.50
N TYR A 113 -0.49 4.61 13.28
CA TYR A 113 -0.26 6.01 12.96
C TYR A 113 -0.70 6.34 11.53
N ASN A 114 -1.15 7.58 11.33
CA ASN A 114 -1.60 8.04 10.02
C ASN A 114 -0.40 8.36 9.11
N ILE A 115 -0.30 7.63 7.99
CA ILE A 115 0.66 7.91 6.91
C ILE A 115 0.16 9.06 6.03
N TYR A 116 -1.13 9.04 5.68
CA TYR A 116 -1.77 10.09 4.89
C TYR A 116 -2.47 11.09 5.81
N ASP A 117 -2.18 12.37 5.60
CA ASP A 117 -2.90 13.49 6.20
C ASP A 117 -3.10 14.56 5.12
N GLN A 118 -4.34 14.99 4.91
CA GLN A 118 -4.71 15.89 3.81
C GLN A 118 -3.89 17.18 3.78
N LYS A 119 -3.55 17.74 4.96
CA LYS A 119 -2.81 19.01 5.07
C LYS A 119 -1.32 18.76 4.85
N LYS A 120 -0.74 17.76 5.51
CA LYS A 120 0.69 17.44 5.43
C LYS A 120 1.09 16.87 4.06
N CYS A 121 0.19 16.11 3.43
CA CYS A 121 0.41 15.47 2.13
C CYS A 121 -0.09 16.31 0.94
N ARG A 122 -0.49 17.58 1.14
CA ARG A 122 -1.02 18.43 0.06
C ARG A 122 -0.11 18.51 -1.18
N GLN A 123 1.21 18.59 -0.98
CA GLN A 123 2.17 18.62 -2.09
C GLN A 123 2.22 17.28 -2.86
N VAL A 124 2.09 16.15 -2.14
CA VAL A 124 2.04 14.80 -2.73
C VAL A 124 0.76 14.62 -3.57
N VAL A 125 -0.37 15.12 -3.09
CA VAL A 125 -1.63 15.07 -3.86
C VAL A 125 -1.51 15.86 -5.16
N LYS A 126 -0.97 17.09 -5.09
CA LYS A 126 -0.77 17.93 -6.28
C LYS A 126 0.13 17.29 -7.33
N SER A 127 1.20 16.59 -6.91
CA SER A 127 2.09 15.92 -7.87
C SER A 127 1.37 14.81 -8.63
N LEU A 128 0.54 14.01 -7.95
CA LEU A 128 -0.27 12.96 -8.58
C LEU A 128 -1.29 13.52 -9.59
N GLU A 129 -1.94 14.64 -9.26
CA GLU A 129 -2.90 15.30 -10.17
C GLU A 129 -2.20 15.85 -11.42
N THR A 130 -0.99 16.40 -11.26
CA THR A 130 -0.20 16.96 -12.37
C THR A 130 0.31 15.87 -13.32
N GLU A 131 0.63 14.69 -12.79
CA GLU A 131 1.03 13.53 -13.60
C GLU A 131 -0.12 12.85 -14.35
N SER A 132 -1.37 13.15 -13.98
CA SER A 132 -2.58 12.52 -14.51
C SER A 132 -3.31 13.39 -15.55
N GLY A 133 -2.91 14.65 -15.71
CA GLY A 133 -3.43 15.59 -16.71
C GLY A 133 -2.51 15.73 -17.91
#